data_AF-A0A1Y1VC21-F1
#
_entry.id   AF-A0A1Y1VC21-F1
#
_cell.length_a   1.000
_cell.length_b   1.000
_cell.length_c   1.000
_cell.angle_alpha   90.00
_cell.angle_beta   90.00
_cell.angle_gamma   90.00
#
_symmetry.space_group_name_H-M   'P 1'
#
loop_
_entity.id
_entity.type
_entity.pdbx_description
1 polymer ?
#
loop_
_entity_poly.entity_id
_entity_poly.type
_entity_poly.pdbx_seq_one_letter_code
_entity_poly.pdbx_strand_id
1 'polypeptide(L)'
;MFSVVRIFLIYILYFNLAIKSIYAEKFIDVTTENQFKDALSKKTSDEIKINIKNNIIVNDIEKLNINSSISKITIKGESLSKSKLTFTHQNGGLYFDKNIQEINILDITLISSMLFNNNENIKFENVIIDDGSYIFNMTSTKENNVTITNSRINPPEIKKSFLMEFYQSNLYIDHTQFYGNKNLLKGVILMRNEKEFLASGKFHLTNTLFSGGYETKFLDVNSVKEIRFSNSEMKESFGKNELYIKKFILIISLLLKI
;
A
#
# COMPACT_ATOMS: atom_id res chain seq x y z
N MET A 1 -27.29 -48.42 4.09
CA MET A 1 -27.08 -47.23 4.95
C MET A 1 -25.87 -46.39 4.51
N PHE A 2 -24.69 -47.00 4.33
CA PHE A 2 -23.48 -46.28 3.88
C PHE A 2 -23.60 -45.55 2.53
N SER A 3 -24.37 -46.09 1.57
CA SER A 3 -24.61 -45.47 0.26
C SER A 3 -25.42 -44.18 0.32
N VAL A 4 -26.46 -44.13 1.16
CA VAL A 4 -27.33 -42.95 1.31
C VAL A 4 -26.57 -41.78 1.96
N VAL A 5 -25.76 -42.08 2.99
CA VAL A 5 -24.92 -41.07 3.66
C VAL A 5 -23.91 -40.46 2.69
N ARG A 6 -23.29 -41.27 1.82
CA ARG A 6 -22.35 -40.78 0.80
C ARG A 6 -23.03 -39.86 -0.22
N ILE A 7 -24.21 -40.24 -0.70
CA ILE A 7 -24.98 -39.41 -1.65
C ILE A 7 -25.35 -38.07 -1.01
N PHE A 8 -25.82 -38.08 0.24
CA PHE A 8 -26.16 -36.87 0.98
C PHE A 8 -24.96 -35.93 1.16
N LEU A 9 -23.78 -36.47 1.48
CA LEU A 9 -22.55 -35.68 1.60
C LEU A 9 -22.14 -35.03 0.26
N ILE A 10 -22.30 -35.74 -0.87
CA ILE A 10 -22.04 -35.18 -2.20
C ILE A 10 -22.98 -34.01 -2.50
N TYR A 11 -24.27 -34.14 -2.16
CA TYR A 11 -25.23 -33.04 -2.32
C TYR A 11 -24.87 -31.81 -1.46
N ILE A 12 -24.47 -32.02 -0.20
CA ILE A 12 -24.01 -30.92 0.67
C ILE A 12 -22.78 -30.23 0.07
N LEU A 13 -21.81 -31.00 -0.45
CA LEU A 13 -20.61 -30.42 -1.09
C LEU A 13 -21.00 -29.57 -2.31
N TYR A 14 -21.88 -30.10 -3.17
CA TYR A 14 -22.33 -29.41 -4.37
C TYR A 14 -23.13 -28.14 -4.03
N PHE A 15 -24.01 -28.20 -3.03
CA PHE A 15 -24.76 -27.06 -2.54
C PHE A 15 -23.85 -25.97 -1.98
N ASN A 16 -22.83 -26.34 -1.20
CA ASN A 16 -21.83 -25.40 -0.70
C ASN A 16 -21.01 -24.74 -1.82
N LEU A 17 -20.65 -25.49 -2.86
CA LEU A 17 -19.97 -24.95 -4.03
C LEU A 17 -20.87 -23.99 -4.83
N ALA A 18 -22.15 -24.33 -5.01
CA ALA A 18 -23.11 -23.48 -5.69
C ALA A 18 -23.35 -22.16 -4.95
N ILE A 19 -23.51 -22.21 -3.61
CA ILE A 19 -23.61 -21.02 -2.75
C ILE A 19 -22.36 -20.14 -2.92
N LYS A 20 -21.15 -20.72 -2.85
CA LYS A 20 -19.90 -19.95 -3.05
C LYS A 20 -19.84 -19.26 -4.42
N SER A 21 -20.37 -19.89 -5.46
CA SER A 21 -20.40 -19.29 -6.80
C SER A 21 -21.40 -18.14 -6.91
N ILE A 22 -22.55 -18.21 -6.24
CA ILE A 22 -23.58 -17.16 -6.25
C ILE A 22 -23.08 -15.92 -5.50
N TYR A 23 -22.39 -16.13 -4.38
CA TYR A 23 -21.81 -15.06 -3.57
C TYR A 23 -20.36 -14.74 -3.94
N ALA A 24 -19.89 -15.17 -5.12
CA ALA A 24 -18.57 -14.84 -5.59
C ALA A 24 -18.46 -13.31 -5.79
N GLU A 25 -17.43 -12.71 -5.23
CA GLU A 25 -17.18 -11.28 -5.41
C GLU A 25 -16.99 -10.98 -6.89
N LYS A 26 -17.80 -10.04 -7.42
CA LYS A 26 -17.74 -9.67 -8.83
C LYS A 26 -16.65 -8.63 -9.05
N PHE A 27 -15.52 -9.07 -9.58
CA PHE A 27 -14.47 -8.19 -10.08
C PHE A 27 -14.78 -7.72 -11.51
N ILE A 28 -14.41 -6.48 -11.81
CA ILE A 28 -14.35 -5.96 -13.18
C ILE A 28 -12.98 -6.34 -13.73
N ASP A 29 -12.96 -7.28 -14.67
CA ASP A 29 -11.74 -7.67 -15.34
C ASP A 29 -11.30 -6.55 -16.31
N VAL A 30 -10.04 -6.14 -16.19
CA VAL A 30 -9.45 -5.04 -16.95
C VAL A 30 -8.17 -5.52 -17.63
N THR A 31 -8.10 -5.30 -18.95
CA THR A 31 -6.99 -5.70 -19.83
C THR A 31 -6.42 -4.54 -20.65
N THR A 32 -7.07 -3.37 -20.61
CA THR A 32 -6.68 -2.18 -21.38
C THR A 32 -6.81 -0.91 -20.53
N GLU A 33 -6.16 0.15 -20.97
CA GLU A 33 -6.25 1.47 -20.35
C GLU A 33 -7.70 2.00 -20.30
N ASN A 34 -8.44 1.90 -21.41
CA ASN A 34 -9.83 2.39 -21.46
C ASN A 34 -10.71 1.65 -20.46
N GLN A 35 -10.60 0.31 -20.39
CA GLN A 35 -11.34 -0.47 -19.40
C GLN A 35 -10.98 -0.07 -17.96
N PHE A 36 -9.73 0.30 -17.71
CA PHE A 36 -9.29 0.75 -16.40
C PHE A 36 -9.95 2.09 -16.03
N LYS A 37 -9.89 3.07 -16.95
CA LYS A 37 -10.52 4.38 -16.76
C LYS A 37 -12.03 4.27 -16.60
N ASP A 38 -12.68 3.47 -17.44
CA ASP A 38 -14.11 3.21 -17.38
C ASP A 38 -14.51 2.60 -16.04
N ALA A 39 -13.73 1.63 -15.54
CA ALA A 39 -13.96 1.00 -14.25
C ALA A 39 -13.87 2.02 -13.09
N LEU A 40 -12.88 2.91 -13.11
CA LEU A 40 -12.72 3.98 -12.10
C LEU A 40 -13.83 5.04 -12.16
N SER A 41 -14.42 5.27 -13.34
CA SER A 41 -15.47 6.29 -13.53
C SER A 41 -16.87 5.85 -13.08
N LYS A 42 -17.04 4.59 -12.65
CA LYS A 42 -18.35 3.99 -12.42
C LYS A 42 -19.01 4.52 -11.14
N LYS A 43 -20.04 5.34 -11.29
CA LYS A 43 -20.68 6.09 -10.18
C LYS A 43 -21.73 5.33 -9.36
N THR A 44 -22.10 4.11 -9.74
CA THR A 44 -23.34 3.48 -9.24
C THR A 44 -23.14 2.45 -8.13
N SER A 45 -21.94 2.33 -7.57
CA SER A 45 -21.62 1.31 -6.57
C SER A 45 -20.92 1.93 -5.36
N ASP A 46 -21.30 1.49 -4.16
CA ASP A 46 -20.59 1.84 -2.92
C ASP A 46 -19.17 1.23 -2.90
N GLU A 47 -18.96 0.16 -3.66
CA GLU A 47 -17.69 -0.56 -3.75
C GLU A 47 -17.28 -0.85 -5.20
N ILE A 48 -16.00 -0.67 -5.53
CA ILE A 48 -15.42 -1.06 -6.82
C ILE A 48 -14.33 -2.11 -6.61
N LYS A 49 -14.40 -3.21 -7.36
CA LYS A 49 -13.39 -4.27 -7.40
C LYS A 49 -12.86 -4.42 -8.81
N ILE A 50 -11.60 -4.09 -9.03
CA ILE A 50 -10.91 -4.12 -10.32
C ILE A 50 -9.88 -5.24 -10.31
N ASN A 51 -9.86 -6.05 -11.37
CA ASN A 51 -8.91 -7.12 -11.57
C ASN A 51 -8.04 -6.86 -12.79
N ILE A 52 -6.78 -6.54 -12.56
CA ILE A 52 -5.78 -6.21 -13.59
C ILE A 52 -5.19 -7.51 -14.13
N LYS A 53 -5.54 -7.88 -15.36
CA LYS A 53 -5.18 -9.19 -15.94
C LYS A 53 -3.79 -9.24 -16.57
N ASN A 54 -3.28 -8.09 -16.99
CA ASN A 54 -2.05 -7.99 -17.77
C ASN A 54 -1.30 -6.69 -17.42
N ASN A 55 -0.27 -6.38 -18.19
CA ASN A 55 0.38 -5.08 -18.13
C ASN A 55 -0.50 -4.02 -18.79
N ILE A 56 -0.96 -3.05 -18.00
CA ILE A 56 -1.70 -1.89 -18.45
C ILE A 56 -0.78 -0.68 -18.39
N ILE A 57 -0.63 -0.03 -19.54
CA ILE A 57 0.09 1.24 -19.67
C ILE A 57 -0.96 2.34 -19.76
N VAL A 58 -0.91 3.29 -18.84
CA VAL A 58 -1.80 4.44 -18.76
C VAL A 58 -1.02 5.69 -19.17
N ASN A 59 -1.48 6.36 -20.21
CA ASN A 59 -0.81 7.51 -20.80
C ASN A 59 -1.48 8.82 -20.40
N ASP A 60 -1.64 9.02 -19.09
CA ASP A 60 -2.17 10.26 -18.53
C ASP A 60 -1.05 11.10 -17.91
N ILE A 61 -1.06 12.38 -18.24
CA ILE A 61 -0.11 13.37 -17.71
C ILE A 61 -0.43 13.69 -16.24
N GLU A 62 -1.71 13.73 -15.91
CA GLU A 62 -2.23 14.06 -14.58
C GLU A 62 -2.73 12.81 -13.84
N LYS A 63 -2.94 12.94 -12.54
CA LYS A 63 -3.54 11.86 -11.75
C LYS A 63 -5.00 11.69 -12.13
N LEU A 64 -5.41 10.45 -12.36
CA LEU A 64 -6.81 10.08 -12.48
C LEU A 64 -7.49 10.32 -11.13
N ASN A 65 -8.38 11.31 -11.11
CA ASN A 65 -9.16 11.67 -9.93
C ASN A 65 -10.33 10.69 -9.79
N ILE A 66 -10.37 10.00 -8.65
CA ILE A 66 -11.46 9.09 -8.31
C ILE A 66 -12.37 9.84 -7.33
N ASN A 67 -13.30 10.61 -7.89
CA ASN A 67 -14.23 11.47 -7.15
C ASN A 67 -15.68 10.96 -7.28
N SER A 68 -16.05 10.05 -6.40
CA SER A 68 -17.31 9.34 -6.54
C SER A 68 -17.94 9.07 -5.19
N SER A 69 -19.19 8.61 -5.20
CA SER A 69 -19.87 8.04 -4.03
C SER A 69 -19.29 6.68 -3.59
N ILE A 70 -18.18 6.23 -4.18
CA ILE A 70 -17.54 4.97 -3.83
C ILE A 70 -16.89 5.12 -2.46
N SER A 71 -17.30 4.27 -1.51
CA SER A 71 -16.70 4.16 -0.19
C SER A 71 -15.48 3.23 -0.16
N LYS A 72 -15.41 2.26 -1.08
CA LYS A 72 -14.36 1.24 -1.11
C LYS A 72 -13.85 0.91 -2.51
N ILE A 73 -12.53 0.87 -2.67
CA ILE A 73 -11.88 0.45 -3.92
C ILE A 73 -10.91 -0.69 -3.63
N THR A 74 -10.98 -1.75 -4.44
CA THR A 74 -9.99 -2.81 -4.49
C THR A 74 -9.41 -2.88 -5.91
N ILE A 75 -8.10 -2.69 -6.04
CA ILE A 75 -7.33 -2.93 -7.27
C ILE A 75 -6.47 -4.16 -7.01
N LYS A 76 -6.78 -5.26 -7.69
CA LYS A 76 -6.11 -6.54 -7.53
C LYS A 76 -5.48 -6.99 -8.84
N GLY A 77 -4.27 -7.53 -8.81
CA GLY A 77 -3.69 -8.27 -9.92
C GLY A 77 -4.04 -9.75 -9.89
N GLU A 78 -3.97 -10.42 -11.03
CA GLU A 78 -3.99 -11.88 -11.15
C GLU A 78 -2.72 -12.50 -10.55
N SER A 79 -1.57 -11.87 -10.78
CA SER A 79 -0.28 -12.24 -10.19
C SER A 79 0.74 -11.12 -10.38
N LEU A 80 1.74 -11.04 -9.49
CA LEU A 80 2.85 -10.08 -9.60
C LEU A 80 3.57 -10.11 -10.95
N SER A 81 3.70 -11.29 -11.57
CA SER A 81 4.42 -11.47 -12.84
C SER A 81 3.62 -11.06 -14.09
N LYS A 82 2.29 -11.07 -14.01
CA LYS A 82 1.42 -10.74 -15.17
C LYS A 82 0.80 -9.36 -15.05
N SER A 83 0.42 -8.98 -13.83
CA SER A 83 -0.38 -7.81 -13.54
C SER A 83 0.52 -6.64 -13.18
N LYS A 84 0.59 -5.68 -14.10
CA LYS A 84 1.38 -4.47 -13.92
C LYS A 84 0.56 -3.25 -14.32
N LEU A 85 0.60 -2.20 -13.51
CA LEU A 85 0.00 -0.91 -13.82
C LEU A 85 1.10 0.13 -13.93
N THR A 86 1.28 0.68 -15.12
CA THR A 86 2.36 1.62 -15.44
C THR A 86 1.78 2.94 -15.92
N PHE A 87 2.09 4.03 -15.23
CA PHE A 87 1.84 5.39 -15.71
C PHE A 87 3.11 5.90 -16.39
N THR A 88 2.98 6.35 -17.64
CA THR A 88 4.12 6.80 -18.46
C THR A 88 4.69 8.15 -18.02
N HIS A 89 3.88 8.97 -17.35
CA HIS A 89 4.26 10.29 -16.87
C HIS A 89 4.49 10.32 -15.37
N GLN A 90 5.53 11.04 -14.92
CA GLN A 90 5.89 11.16 -13.49
C GLN A 90 4.75 11.72 -12.63
N ASN A 91 4.00 12.68 -13.18
CA ASN A 91 2.86 13.30 -12.50
C ASN A 91 1.59 12.45 -12.59
N GLY A 92 1.53 11.53 -13.56
CA GLY A 92 0.47 10.57 -13.75
C GLY A 92 0.34 9.62 -12.57
N GLY A 93 -0.86 9.08 -12.38
CA GLY A 93 -1.13 8.22 -11.25
C GLY A 93 -2.59 8.21 -10.82
N LEU A 94 -2.83 7.90 -9.56
CA LEU A 94 -4.16 7.87 -8.96
C LEU A 94 -4.27 8.92 -7.86
N TYR A 95 -5.42 9.60 -7.81
CA TYR A 95 -5.81 10.46 -6.71
C TYR A 95 -7.11 9.93 -6.09
N PHE A 96 -7.02 9.49 -4.84
CA PHE A 96 -8.15 9.02 -4.05
C PHE A 96 -8.63 10.15 -3.16
N ASP A 97 -9.87 10.60 -3.40
CA ASP A 97 -10.47 11.65 -2.59
C ASP A 97 -10.97 11.13 -1.24
N LYS A 98 -11.45 12.05 -0.40
CA LYS A 98 -11.93 11.75 0.96
C LYS A 98 -13.20 10.91 1.05
N ASN A 99 -13.93 10.71 -0.05
CA ASN A 99 -15.16 9.93 -0.04
C ASN A 99 -14.86 8.42 -0.04
N ILE A 100 -13.67 8.04 -0.48
CA ILE A 100 -13.21 6.65 -0.49
C ILE A 100 -12.59 6.34 0.87
N GLN A 101 -13.28 5.60 1.72
CA GLN A 101 -12.79 5.27 3.06
C GLN A 101 -11.78 4.13 3.01
N GLU A 102 -12.02 3.09 2.22
CA GLU A 102 -11.19 1.88 2.16
C GLU A 102 -10.55 1.69 0.78
N ILE A 103 -9.24 1.47 0.74
CA ILE A 103 -8.47 1.24 -0.48
C ILE A 103 -7.57 0.03 -0.31
N ASN A 104 -7.76 -0.98 -1.16
CA ASN A 104 -6.97 -2.21 -1.17
C ASN A 104 -6.24 -2.35 -2.50
N ILE A 105 -4.90 -2.43 -2.45
CA ILE A 105 -4.03 -2.66 -3.60
C ILE A 105 -3.32 -3.99 -3.39
N LEU A 106 -3.62 -4.99 -4.22
CA LEU A 106 -3.29 -6.39 -3.96
C LEU A 106 -2.63 -7.05 -5.18
N ASP A 107 -1.66 -7.94 -4.95
CA ASP A 107 -1.14 -8.89 -5.95
C ASP A 107 -0.68 -8.26 -7.28
N ILE A 108 -0.10 -7.06 -7.26
CA ILE A 108 0.19 -6.26 -8.46
C ILE A 108 1.57 -5.59 -8.43
N THR A 109 2.17 -5.38 -9.60
CA THR A 109 3.35 -4.52 -9.79
C THR A 109 2.94 -3.11 -10.23
N LEU A 110 3.53 -2.07 -9.63
CA LEU A 110 3.17 -0.68 -9.83
C LEU A 110 4.38 0.15 -10.28
N ILE A 111 4.19 0.91 -11.36
CA ILE A 111 4.97 2.09 -11.71
C ILE A 111 3.99 3.25 -11.73
N SER A 112 3.79 3.90 -10.59
CA SER A 112 2.68 4.85 -10.43
C SER A 112 2.91 5.81 -9.28
N SER A 113 2.39 7.03 -9.39
CA SER A 113 2.23 7.90 -8.22
C SER A 113 0.81 7.77 -7.65
N MET A 114 0.66 7.78 -6.34
CA MET A 114 -0.65 7.75 -5.69
C MET A 114 -0.75 8.83 -4.62
N LEU A 115 -1.86 9.55 -4.60
CA LEU A 115 -2.20 10.53 -3.56
C LEU A 115 -3.50 10.10 -2.89
N PHE A 116 -3.40 9.89 -1.58
CA PHE A 116 -4.49 9.51 -0.69
C PHE A 116 -4.86 10.71 0.17
N ASN A 117 -6.11 11.16 0.09
CA ASN A 117 -6.57 12.35 0.79
C ASN A 117 -7.69 12.01 1.77
N ASN A 118 -7.36 11.92 3.06
CA ASN A 118 -8.30 11.58 4.14
C ASN A 118 -9.03 10.24 3.95
N ASN A 119 -8.30 9.21 3.52
CA ASN A 119 -8.82 7.84 3.47
C ASN A 119 -8.52 7.11 4.79
N GLU A 120 -9.45 6.28 5.26
CA GLU A 120 -9.39 5.65 6.60
C GLU A 120 -8.56 4.37 6.62
N ASN A 121 -8.73 3.48 5.65
CA ASN A 121 -8.04 2.19 5.65
C ASN A 121 -7.39 1.92 4.30
N ILE A 122 -6.07 2.04 4.23
CA ILE A 122 -5.31 1.80 3.01
C ILE A 122 -4.43 0.58 3.21
N LYS A 123 -4.54 -0.39 2.30
CA LYS A 123 -3.82 -1.65 2.37
C LYS A 123 -3.07 -1.91 1.07
N PHE A 124 -1.77 -2.18 1.21
CA PHE A 124 -0.93 -2.80 0.20
C PHE A 124 -0.59 -4.20 0.67
N GLU A 125 -0.92 -5.22 -0.13
CA GLU A 125 -0.60 -6.62 0.18
C GLU A 125 -0.07 -7.32 -1.05
N ASN A 126 1.11 -7.91 -0.91
CA ASN A 126 1.77 -8.60 -2.01
C ASN A 126 1.93 -7.68 -3.24
N VAL A 127 2.46 -6.48 -3.02
CA VAL A 127 2.66 -5.46 -4.06
C VAL A 127 4.15 -5.26 -4.33
N ILE A 128 4.51 -5.11 -5.62
CA ILE A 128 5.83 -4.62 -6.02
C ILE A 128 5.69 -3.17 -6.47
N ILE A 129 6.39 -2.25 -5.84
CA ILE A 129 6.52 -0.86 -6.29
C ILE A 129 7.86 -0.75 -7.00
N ASP A 130 7.84 -0.66 -8.33
CA ASP A 130 9.04 -0.50 -9.17
C ASP A 130 9.50 0.96 -9.23
N ASP A 131 8.55 1.89 -9.33
CA ASP A 131 8.80 3.33 -9.22
C ASP A 131 7.49 4.07 -8.85
N GLY A 132 7.61 5.32 -8.39
CA GLY A 132 6.44 6.13 -8.04
C GLY A 132 6.67 7.16 -6.94
N SER A 133 5.58 7.77 -6.49
CA SER A 133 5.54 8.57 -5.26
C SER A 133 4.19 8.38 -4.59
N TYR A 134 4.20 8.05 -3.29
CA TYR A 134 3.01 7.67 -2.54
C TYR A 134 2.82 8.64 -1.38
N ILE A 135 1.77 9.45 -1.45
CA ILE A 135 1.51 10.52 -0.48
C ILE A 135 0.21 10.21 0.25
N PHE A 136 0.29 10.09 1.56
CA PHE A 136 -0.81 9.82 2.47
C PHE A 136 -1.12 11.10 3.26
N ASN A 137 -2.00 11.92 2.72
CA ASN A 137 -2.33 13.24 3.25
C ASN A 137 -3.60 13.17 4.10
N MET A 138 -3.43 12.95 5.40
CA MET A 138 -4.53 12.81 6.34
C MET A 138 -4.62 14.00 7.29
N THR A 139 -5.81 14.22 7.86
CA THR A 139 -6.09 15.28 8.84
C THR A 139 -6.09 14.81 10.29
N SER A 140 -6.10 13.48 10.54
CA SER A 140 -6.20 12.90 11.88
C SER A 140 -5.63 11.49 11.94
N THR A 141 -4.99 11.09 13.04
CA THR A 141 -4.49 9.71 13.21
C THR A 141 -5.54 8.73 13.76
N LYS A 142 -6.76 9.18 14.09
CA LYS A 142 -7.72 8.38 14.86
C LYS A 142 -8.22 7.15 14.09
N GLU A 143 -8.50 7.32 12.81
CA GLU A 143 -9.12 6.29 11.96
C GLU A 143 -8.23 5.90 10.77
N ASN A 144 -7.15 6.64 10.52
CA ASN A 144 -6.35 6.51 9.31
C ASN A 144 -5.22 5.50 9.49
N ASN A 145 -5.42 4.29 9.01
CA ASN A 145 -4.48 3.18 9.04
C ASN A 145 -3.95 2.89 7.64
N VAL A 146 -2.64 2.85 7.50
CA VAL A 146 -1.95 2.37 6.31
C VAL A 146 -1.21 1.09 6.66
N THR A 147 -1.50 0.03 5.92
CA THR A 147 -0.88 -1.29 6.10
C THR A 147 -0.13 -1.68 4.83
N ILE A 148 1.13 -2.10 4.97
CA ILE A 148 1.95 -2.62 3.87
C ILE A 148 2.46 -4.00 4.28
N THR A 149 2.08 -5.03 3.53
CA THR A 149 2.33 -6.43 3.90
C THR A 149 2.89 -7.22 2.73
N ASN A 150 3.84 -8.12 2.98
CA ASN A 150 4.38 -9.04 1.99
C ASN A 150 4.84 -8.34 0.69
N SER A 151 5.33 -7.10 0.80
CA SER A 151 5.54 -6.23 -0.36
C SER A 151 7.03 -5.97 -0.61
N ARG A 152 7.35 -5.52 -1.82
CA ARG A 152 8.69 -5.10 -2.19
C ARG A 152 8.66 -3.71 -2.80
N ILE A 153 9.49 -2.83 -2.29
CA ILE A 153 9.60 -1.45 -2.72
C ILE A 153 11.01 -1.27 -3.29
N ASN A 154 11.10 -1.19 -4.62
CA ASN A 154 12.33 -0.99 -5.36
C ASN A 154 12.73 0.49 -5.35
N PRO A 155 14.02 0.80 -5.57
CA PRO A 155 14.48 2.17 -5.52
C PRO A 155 14.06 2.93 -6.79
N PRO A 156 13.79 4.24 -6.69
CA PRO A 156 13.28 5.00 -7.83
C PRO A 156 14.34 5.16 -8.93
N GLU A 157 13.89 5.21 -10.17
CA GLU A 157 14.74 5.48 -11.34
C GLU A 157 15.12 6.97 -11.44
N ILE A 158 14.27 7.85 -10.91
CA ILE A 158 14.44 9.31 -10.93
C ILE A 158 14.65 9.82 -9.51
N LYS A 159 15.43 10.90 -9.38
CA LYS A 159 15.70 11.54 -8.09
C LYS A 159 14.41 11.99 -7.38
N LYS A 160 14.24 11.58 -6.12
CA LYS A 160 13.08 11.91 -5.27
C LYS A 160 13.57 12.20 -3.84
N SER A 161 12.86 13.09 -3.13
CA SER A 161 13.18 13.33 -1.72
C SER A 161 12.81 12.11 -0.88
N PHE A 162 11.55 11.70 -0.96
CA PHE A 162 11.00 10.51 -0.32
C PHE A 162 10.24 9.68 -1.33
N LEU A 163 10.12 8.37 -1.09
CA LEU A 163 9.30 7.48 -1.91
C LEU A 163 7.87 7.40 -1.38
N MET A 164 7.73 7.41 -0.05
CA MET A 164 6.45 7.41 0.65
C MET A 164 6.42 8.50 1.72
N GLU A 165 5.34 9.27 1.74
CA GLU A 165 5.14 10.37 2.69
C GLU A 165 3.83 10.21 3.44
N PHE A 166 3.90 10.10 4.76
CA PHE A 166 2.77 9.87 5.64
C PHE A 166 2.53 11.07 6.54
N TYR A 167 1.36 11.67 6.44
CA TYR A 167 0.91 12.78 7.27
C TYR A 167 -0.30 12.34 8.08
N GLN A 168 -0.24 12.52 9.41
CA GLN A 168 -1.32 12.19 10.36
C GLN A 168 -1.90 10.78 10.18
N SER A 169 -1.05 9.77 10.03
CA SER A 169 -1.46 8.38 9.75
C SER A 169 -0.92 7.40 10.79
N ASN A 170 -1.58 6.26 10.98
CA ASN A 170 -0.97 5.07 11.58
C ASN A 170 -0.37 4.23 10.47
N LEU A 171 0.87 3.76 10.64
CA LEU A 171 1.59 2.98 9.65
C LEU A 171 2.00 1.63 10.24
N TYR A 172 1.57 0.55 9.58
CA TYR A 172 1.90 -0.82 9.93
C TYR A 172 2.56 -1.49 8.73
N ILE A 173 3.78 -1.97 8.91
CA ILE A 173 4.55 -2.63 7.86
C ILE A 173 4.99 -3.99 8.38
N ASP A 174 4.72 -5.03 7.60
CA ASP A 174 5.05 -6.40 7.94
C ASP A 174 5.57 -7.19 6.73
N HIS A 175 6.57 -8.05 6.95
CA HIS A 175 7.16 -8.93 5.92
C HIS A 175 7.49 -8.18 4.61
N THR A 176 8.04 -6.97 4.70
CA THR A 176 8.22 -6.08 3.55
C THR A 176 9.69 -5.74 3.34
N GLN A 177 10.09 -5.56 2.07
CA GLN A 177 11.46 -5.20 1.69
C GLN A 177 11.49 -3.83 1.04
N PHE A 178 12.40 -2.96 1.48
CA PHE A 178 12.66 -1.65 0.90
C PHE A 178 14.10 -1.59 0.40
N TYR A 179 14.27 -1.15 -0.84
CA TYR A 179 15.56 -0.99 -1.47
C TYR A 179 15.81 0.49 -1.78
N GLY A 180 17.00 0.97 -1.42
CA GLY A 180 17.48 2.32 -1.71
C GLY A 180 18.47 2.36 -2.86
N ASN A 181 18.70 3.57 -3.38
CA ASN A 181 19.81 3.91 -4.26
C ASN A 181 20.12 5.42 -4.14
N LYS A 182 21.08 5.89 -4.94
CA LYS A 182 21.49 7.31 -5.04
C LYS A 182 20.39 8.30 -5.47
N ASN A 183 19.25 7.81 -5.96
CA ASN A 183 18.14 8.66 -6.38
C ASN A 183 17.23 9.05 -5.21
N LEU A 184 17.34 8.42 -4.05
CA LEU A 184 16.63 8.83 -2.84
C LEU A 184 17.43 9.88 -2.06
N LEU A 185 17.04 11.14 -2.19
CA LEU A 185 17.80 12.28 -1.67
C LEU A 185 17.66 12.47 -0.16
N LYS A 186 16.49 12.13 0.42
CA LYS A 186 16.23 12.32 1.86
C LYS A 186 15.84 11.04 2.57
N GLY A 187 15.15 10.11 1.92
CA GLY A 187 14.97 8.76 2.44
C GLY A 187 13.86 7.97 1.78
N VAL A 188 13.52 6.79 2.29
CA VAL A 188 12.44 5.97 1.73
C VAL A 188 11.09 6.45 2.26
N ILE A 189 10.96 6.52 3.59
CA ILE A 189 9.71 6.88 4.28
C ILE A 189 9.90 8.18 5.05
N LEU A 190 9.00 9.13 4.81
CA LEU A 190 8.75 10.27 5.69
C LEU A 190 7.46 10.04 6.46
N MET A 191 7.47 10.21 7.78
CA MET A 191 6.27 10.14 8.61
C MET A 191 6.20 11.34 9.57
N ARG A 192 5.06 12.05 9.55
CA ARG A 192 4.81 13.25 10.36
C ARG A 192 3.40 13.26 10.95
N ASN A 193 3.29 13.17 12.27
CA ASN A 193 2.01 13.12 12.99
C ASN A 193 1.88 14.24 14.05
N GLU A 194 2.00 15.49 13.62
CA GLU A 194 1.89 16.64 14.53
C GLU A 194 0.46 17.17 14.61
N LYS A 195 -0.21 17.01 15.75
CA LYS A 195 -1.51 17.63 16.03
C LYS A 195 -1.35 18.53 17.24
N GLU A 196 -1.55 19.84 17.05
CA GLU A 196 -1.46 20.83 18.14
C GLU A 196 -0.13 20.72 18.94
N PHE A 197 0.98 20.52 18.22
CA PHE A 197 2.34 20.33 18.77
C PHE A 197 2.55 19.05 19.60
N LEU A 198 1.57 18.15 19.63
CA LEU A 198 1.66 16.85 20.30
C LEU A 198 1.90 15.73 19.30
N ALA A 199 2.69 14.75 19.75
CA ALA A 199 2.96 13.53 19.00
C ALA A 199 1.73 12.61 18.98
N SER A 200 1.40 12.02 17.82
CA SER A 200 0.21 11.19 17.63
C SER A 200 0.43 9.98 16.71
N GLY A 201 -0.53 9.06 16.68
CA GLY A 201 -0.49 7.86 15.82
C GLY A 201 0.59 6.83 16.16
N LYS A 202 0.67 5.80 15.32
CA LYS A 202 1.50 4.61 15.52
C LYS A 202 2.35 4.30 14.29
N PHE A 203 3.58 3.84 14.50
CA PHE A 203 4.45 3.34 13.44
C PHE A 203 5.08 2.00 13.83
N HIS A 204 4.60 0.92 13.24
CA HIS A 204 5.06 -0.44 13.55
C HIS A 204 5.75 -1.07 12.34
N LEU A 205 6.96 -1.58 12.53
CA LEU A 205 7.74 -2.35 11.56
C LEU A 205 8.01 -3.74 12.12
N THR A 206 7.56 -4.77 11.40
CA THR A 206 7.77 -6.17 11.77
C THR A 206 8.35 -6.93 10.57
N ASN A 207 9.31 -7.82 10.79
CA ASN A 207 9.88 -8.68 9.74
C ASN A 207 10.28 -7.92 8.45
N THR A 208 10.79 -6.69 8.59
CA THR A 208 11.03 -5.77 7.47
C THR A 208 12.52 -5.65 7.18
N LEU A 209 12.91 -5.65 5.91
CA LEU A 209 14.28 -5.39 5.46
C LEU A 209 14.38 -4.03 4.78
N PHE A 210 15.34 -3.22 5.18
CA PHE A 210 15.79 -2.05 4.42
C PHE A 210 17.22 -2.29 3.91
N SER A 211 17.49 -2.12 2.62
CA SER A 211 18.83 -2.37 2.03
C SER A 211 19.17 -1.34 0.95
N GLY A 212 20.47 -1.13 0.65
CA GLY A 212 20.92 -0.28 -0.46
C GLY A 212 20.87 1.23 -0.22
N GLY A 213 20.69 1.67 1.03
CA GLY A 213 20.62 3.08 1.43
C GLY A 213 21.97 3.78 1.54
N TYR A 214 22.95 3.44 0.70
CA TYR A 214 24.36 3.83 0.88
C TYR A 214 24.61 5.33 1.01
N GLU A 215 23.70 6.17 0.49
CA GLU A 215 23.82 7.62 0.45
C GLU A 215 22.66 8.35 1.17
N THR A 216 21.72 7.61 1.79
CA THR A 216 20.49 8.20 2.33
C THR A 216 19.94 7.43 3.54
N LYS A 217 19.14 8.11 4.38
CA LYS A 217 18.46 7.45 5.50
C LYS A 217 17.26 6.66 4.99
N PHE A 218 16.89 5.56 5.64
CA PHE A 218 15.66 4.85 5.28
C PHE A 218 14.40 5.57 5.76
N LEU A 219 14.45 6.09 7.00
CA LEU A 219 13.26 6.58 7.71
C LEU A 219 13.51 8.00 8.25
N ASP A 220 12.54 8.89 8.06
CA ASP A 220 12.44 10.20 8.69
C ASP A 220 11.12 10.28 9.45
N VAL A 221 11.16 10.09 10.77
CA VAL A 221 9.96 9.93 11.61
C VAL A 221 9.90 11.04 12.64
N ASN A 222 8.83 11.84 12.60
CA ASN A 222 8.63 12.98 13.48
C ASN A 222 7.24 12.97 14.12
N SER A 223 7.17 13.31 15.41
CA SER A 223 5.92 13.47 16.16
C SER A 223 5.00 12.24 16.15
N VAL A 224 5.55 11.03 16.13
CA VAL A 224 4.75 9.81 16.28
C VAL A 224 4.58 9.51 17.78
N LYS A 225 3.46 8.94 18.24
CA LYS A 225 3.28 8.63 19.68
C LYS A 225 3.91 7.30 20.06
N GLU A 226 3.81 6.33 19.17
CA GLU A 226 4.22 4.95 19.40
C GLU A 226 5.01 4.44 18.20
N ILE A 227 6.23 3.98 18.43
CA ILE A 227 7.03 3.30 17.42
C ILE A 227 7.40 1.91 17.92
N ARG A 228 7.19 0.87 17.09
CA ARG A 228 7.61 -0.50 17.38
C ARG A 228 8.44 -1.06 16.22
N PHE A 229 9.57 -1.66 16.54
CA PHE A 229 10.40 -2.41 15.59
C PHE A 229 10.57 -3.83 16.11
N SER A 230 10.35 -4.82 15.26
CA SER A 230 10.48 -6.23 15.65
C SER A 230 11.00 -7.04 14.47
N ASN A 231 12.01 -7.88 14.71
CA ASN A 231 12.60 -8.78 13.71
C ASN A 231 12.92 -8.09 12.36
N SER A 232 13.33 -6.83 12.41
CA SER A 232 13.57 -6.02 11.21
C SER A 232 15.05 -5.67 11.10
N GLU A 233 15.53 -5.50 9.88
CA GLU A 233 16.94 -5.35 9.56
C GLU A 233 17.16 -4.13 8.67
N MET A 234 18.23 -3.38 8.91
CA MET A 234 18.70 -2.31 8.04
C MET A 234 20.13 -2.61 7.62
N LYS A 235 20.36 -2.78 6.31
CA LYS A 235 21.65 -3.06 5.69
C LYS A 235 22.07 -1.89 4.81
N GLU A 236 23.38 -1.68 4.71
CA GLU A 236 23.97 -0.80 3.69
C GLU A 236 23.41 0.64 3.75
N SER A 237 23.19 1.18 4.95
CA SER A 237 22.71 2.56 5.17
C SER A 237 23.87 3.56 5.25
N PHE A 238 23.66 4.80 4.81
CA PHE A 238 24.60 5.90 4.95
C PHE A 238 24.87 6.25 6.43
N GLY A 239 26.12 6.12 6.86
CA GLY A 239 26.66 6.69 8.11
C GLY A 239 26.21 6.01 9.41
N LYS A 240 27.14 5.88 10.37
CA LYS A 240 26.92 5.30 11.71
C LYS A 240 25.74 6.01 12.43
N ASN A 241 24.68 5.26 12.73
CA ASN A 241 23.51 5.61 13.55
C ASN A 241 22.40 6.41 12.83
N GLU A 242 21.43 5.73 12.21
CA GLU A 242 20.27 5.06 12.82
C GLU A 242 19.11 6.05 13.09
N LEU A 243 17.98 5.81 12.43
CA LEU A 243 16.64 6.30 12.80
C LEU A 243 16.58 7.66 13.52
N TYR A 244 16.47 8.75 12.75
CA TYR A 244 16.39 10.09 13.32
C TYR A 244 14.97 10.36 13.86
N ILE A 245 14.75 10.06 15.15
CA ILE A 245 13.49 10.34 15.86
C ILE A 245 13.63 11.68 16.59
N LYS A 246 12.79 12.67 16.25
CA LYS A 246 12.63 13.89 17.04
C LYS A 246 11.34 13.82 17.89
N LYS A 247 11.50 14.01 19.20
CA LYS A 247 10.48 14.05 20.29
C LYS A 247 9.70 12.73 20.52
N PHE A 248 10.03 11.99 21.59
CA PHE A 248 9.35 10.73 21.96
C PHE A 248 9.33 10.41 23.46
N ILE A 249 8.36 9.58 23.88
CA ILE A 249 8.43 8.66 25.03
C ILE A 249 8.70 7.27 24.43
N LEU A 250 9.93 6.79 24.51
CA LEU A 250 10.42 5.63 23.78
C LEU A 250 10.27 4.34 24.61
N ILE A 251 9.41 3.41 24.18
CA ILE A 251 9.47 2.00 24.65
C ILE A 251 10.18 1.21 23.55
N ILE A 252 11.50 1.12 23.66
CA ILE A 252 12.34 0.30 22.80
C ILE A 252 12.45 -1.10 23.42
N SER A 253 12.02 -2.15 22.70
CA SER A 253 12.53 -3.51 22.89
C SER A 253 13.45 -3.84 21.71
N LEU A 254 14.69 -3.36 21.78
CA LEU A 254 15.69 -3.56 20.73
C LEU A 254 16.38 -4.92 20.95
N LEU A 255 16.12 -5.87 20.05
CA LEU A 255 17.04 -6.96 19.73
C LEU A 255 17.60 -6.66 18.33
N LEU A 256 18.48 -5.66 18.22
CA LEU A 256 19.30 -5.48 17.03
C LEU A 256 20.37 -6.57 17.04
N LYS A 257 20.33 -7.48 16.06
CA LYS A 257 21.54 -8.19 15.65
C LYS A 257 22.21 -7.29 14.61
N ILE A 258 23.30 -6.63 15.02
CA ILE A 258 24.24 -5.95 14.14
C ILE A 258 25.22 -7.00 13.60
#